data_AF-X1VDZ8-F1
#
_entry.id   AF-X1VDZ8-F1
#
_cell.length_a   1.000
_cell.length_b   1.000
_cell.length_c   1.000
_cell.angle_alpha   90.00
_cell.angle_beta   90.00
_cell.angle_gamma   90.00
#
_symmetry.space_group_name_H-M   'P 1'
#
loop_
_entity.id
_entity.type
_entity.pdbx_description
1 polymer ?
#
loop_
_entity_poly.entity_id
_entity_poly.type
_entity_poly.pdbx_seq_one_letter_code
_entity_poly.pdbx_strand_id
1 'polypeptide(L)'
;IRFHKYIIILSGILTLLAIILTTQLKLDLNLFSLLPSDNPSVRTFFEISEDFGVQSVLVVLVEVPPGFSQRKSESLVDLLAKNLRQSELINKVDYKVKESKPASLVQLLIEYLPLILKKRDVERLASKLSDAEIRRQIRENKRLLMAPFGMAIKEVIYTDPLGLRDLLSSSLPAPPAKQPIRPYRGFYRTKKKDTS
;
A
#
# COMPACT_ATOMS: atom_id res chain seq x y z
N ILE A 1 48.80 17.54 52.79
CA ILE A 1 48.69 17.75 51.32
C ILE A 1 49.33 16.55 50.59
N ARG A 2 48.75 15.33 50.70
CA ARG A 2 49.24 14.09 50.03
C ARG A 2 48.17 13.28 49.29
N PHE A 3 46.88 13.61 49.46
CA PHE A 3 45.76 12.82 48.91
C PHE A 3 45.35 13.18 47.49
N HIS A 4 45.68 14.39 47.00
CA HIS A 4 45.30 14.85 45.67
C HIS A 4 45.98 14.05 44.54
N LYS A 5 47.17 13.46 44.76
CA LYS A 5 47.79 12.56 43.78
C LYS A 5 46.98 11.27 43.59
N TYR A 6 46.49 10.68 44.67
CA TYR A 6 45.63 9.49 44.63
C TYR A 6 44.27 9.78 44.00
N ILE A 7 43.68 10.94 44.29
CA ILE A 7 42.41 11.38 43.69
C ILE A 7 42.56 11.56 42.17
N ILE A 8 43.66 12.14 41.69
CA ILE A 8 43.93 12.31 40.26
C ILE A 8 44.09 10.95 39.56
N ILE A 9 44.84 10.02 40.16
CA ILE A 9 45.02 8.67 39.61
C ILE A 9 43.69 7.92 39.57
N LEU A 10 42.91 7.96 40.66
CA LEU A 10 41.61 7.29 40.74
C LEU A 10 40.62 7.87 39.72
N SER A 11 40.57 9.19 39.57
CA SER A 11 39.76 9.86 38.56
C SER A 11 40.17 9.47 37.14
N GLY A 12 41.47 9.39 36.86
CA GLY A 12 42.00 8.94 35.58
C GLY A 12 41.61 7.51 35.25
N ILE A 13 41.70 6.60 36.22
CA ILE A 13 41.28 5.19 36.06
C ILE A 13 39.77 5.11 35.81
N LEU A 14 38.96 5.85 36.57
CA LEU A 14 37.50 5.86 36.41
C LEU A 14 37.09 6.41 35.04
N THR A 15 37.80 7.44 34.56
CA THR A 15 37.58 8.01 33.23
C THR A 15 37.97 7.02 32.14
N LEU A 16 39.10 6.32 32.29
CA LEU A 16 39.55 5.30 31.34
C LEU A 16 38.53 4.14 31.26
N LEU A 17 37.99 3.71 32.39
CA LEU A 17 36.96 2.69 32.45
C LEU A 17 35.66 3.14 31.77
N ALA A 18 35.24 4.39 31.99
CA ALA A 18 34.08 4.96 31.32
C ALA A 18 34.25 5.00 29.79
N ILE A 19 35.43 5.39 29.29
CA ILE A 19 35.76 5.39 27.85
C ILE A 19 35.62 3.98 27.26
N ILE A 20 36.13 2.95 27.93
CA ILE A 20 36.04 1.56 27.48
C ILE A 20 34.56 1.12 27.40
N LEU A 21 33.75 1.44 28.41
CA LEU A 21 32.31 1.11 28.42
C LEU A 21 31.55 1.83 27.31
N THR A 22 31.88 3.10 27.04
CA THR A 22 31.27 3.86 25.93
C THR A 22 31.57 3.23 24.57
N THR A 23 32.77 2.67 24.36
CA THR A 23 33.09 1.99 23.09
C THR A 23 32.32 0.69 22.87
N GLN A 24 31.76 0.08 23.91
CA GLN A 24 30.92 -1.12 23.79
C GLN A 24 29.42 -0.81 23.64
N LEU A 25 29.05 0.48 23.56
CA LEU A 25 27.66 0.88 23.41
C LEU A 25 27.13 0.47 22.02
N LYS A 26 26.38 -0.63 21.97
CA LYS A 26 25.63 -1.04 20.78
C LYS A 26 24.31 -0.27 20.77
N LEU A 27 24.15 0.62 19.80
CA LEU A 27 22.90 1.32 19.58
C LEU A 27 21.91 0.36 18.91
N ASP A 28 20.98 -0.18 19.70
CA ASP A 28 19.87 -0.98 19.16
C ASP A 28 18.81 -0.03 18.59
N LEU A 29 18.80 0.13 17.26
CA LEU A 29 17.86 0.99 16.54
C LEU A 29 16.54 0.27 16.21
N ASN A 30 16.32 -0.92 16.77
CA ASN A 30 15.06 -1.62 16.57
C ASN A 30 13.94 -0.89 17.31
N LEU A 31 13.13 -0.14 16.55
CA LEU A 31 11.90 0.50 17.03
C LEU A 31 10.95 -0.50 17.70
N PHE A 32 11.09 -1.79 17.37
CA PHE A 32 10.33 -2.90 17.95
C PHE A 32 10.65 -3.15 19.43
N SER A 33 11.88 -2.89 19.86
CA SER A 33 12.32 -3.04 21.26
C SER A 33 11.68 -1.99 22.20
N LEU A 34 11.04 -0.96 21.63
CA LEU A 34 10.34 0.09 22.36
C LEU A 34 8.85 -0.21 22.59
N LEU A 35 8.33 -1.29 21.99
CA LEU A 35 6.92 -1.66 22.13
C LEU A 35 6.71 -2.58 23.35
N PRO A 36 5.62 -2.41 24.11
CA PRO A 36 5.35 -3.25 25.27
C PRO A 36 5.01 -4.69 24.83
N SER A 37 5.94 -5.62 25.05
CA SER A 37 5.85 -7.03 24.66
C SER A 37 4.78 -7.84 25.40
N ASP A 38 4.13 -7.26 26.41
CA ASP A 38 3.12 -7.91 27.26
C ASP A 38 1.69 -7.83 26.68
N ASN A 39 1.49 -7.17 25.54
CA ASN A 39 0.19 -7.12 24.88
C ASN A 39 0.06 -8.23 23.82
N PRO A 40 -0.95 -9.13 23.92
CA PRO A 40 -1.15 -10.21 22.94
C PRO A 40 -1.32 -9.68 21.51
N SER A 41 -1.92 -8.49 21.32
CA SER A 41 -2.05 -7.89 19.98
C SER A 41 -0.71 -7.46 19.37
N VAL A 42 0.25 -7.07 20.20
CA VAL A 42 1.60 -6.70 19.77
C VAL A 42 2.38 -7.96 19.38
N ARG A 43 2.23 -9.04 20.15
CA ARG A 43 2.82 -10.34 19.82
C ARG A 43 2.28 -10.92 18.51
N THR A 44 0.97 -10.95 18.30
CA THR A 44 0.39 -11.45 17.04
C THR A 44 0.82 -10.57 15.86
N PHE A 45 0.91 -9.25 16.04
CA PHE A 45 1.47 -8.39 14.99
C PHE A 45 2.92 -8.73 14.67
N PHE A 46 3.75 -9.06 15.66
CA PHE A 46 5.13 -9.50 15.45
C PHE A 46 5.21 -10.86 14.75
N GLU A 47 4.46 -11.86 15.19
CA GLU A 47 4.41 -13.19 14.57
C GLU A 47 3.98 -13.09 13.10
N ILE A 48 2.92 -12.33 12.83
CA ILE A 48 2.47 -12.07 11.45
C ILE A 48 3.53 -11.26 10.68
N SER A 49 4.19 -10.29 11.29
CA SER A 49 5.21 -9.47 10.61
C SER A 49 6.49 -10.23 10.29
N GLU A 50 6.85 -11.21 11.12
CA GLU A 50 7.99 -12.11 10.95
C GLU A 50 7.69 -13.14 9.85
N ASP A 51 6.52 -13.77 9.89
CA ASP A 51 6.10 -14.79 8.92
C ASP A 51 5.76 -14.22 7.54
N PHE A 52 5.05 -13.10 7.48
CA PHE A 52 4.70 -12.46 6.21
C PHE A 52 5.84 -11.61 5.66
N GLY A 53 6.86 -11.35 6.49
CA GLY A 53 7.88 -10.35 6.26
C GLY A 53 7.21 -8.99 6.07
N VAL A 54 7.34 -8.06 7.01
CA VAL A 54 7.20 -6.65 6.63
C VAL A 54 8.26 -6.44 5.57
N GLN A 55 7.84 -6.55 4.30
CA GLN A 55 8.72 -6.42 3.16
C GLN A 55 9.42 -5.11 3.40
N SER A 56 10.74 -5.15 3.54
CA SER A 56 11.54 -3.95 3.71
C SER A 56 11.49 -3.22 2.37
N VAL A 57 10.36 -2.53 2.15
CA VAL A 57 10.05 -1.87 0.89
C VAL A 57 10.83 -0.56 0.89
N LEU A 58 11.86 -0.53 0.07
CA LEU A 58 12.57 0.71 -0.24
C LEU A 58 11.82 1.44 -1.36
N VAL A 59 11.19 2.56 -1.02
CA VAL A 59 10.56 3.44 -2.01
C VAL A 59 11.58 4.47 -2.48
N VAL A 60 11.94 4.42 -3.76
CA VAL A 60 12.87 5.37 -4.38
C VAL A 60 12.09 6.34 -5.26
N LEU A 61 12.13 7.63 -4.91
CA LEU A 61 11.56 8.70 -5.74
C LEU A 61 12.67 9.32 -6.58
N VAL A 62 12.49 9.34 -7.90
CA VAL A 62 13.44 9.94 -8.85
C VAL A 62 12.86 11.26 -9.36
N GLU A 63 13.44 12.37 -8.91
CA GLU A 63 13.08 13.71 -9.39
C GLU A 63 13.97 14.09 -10.59
N VAL A 64 13.36 14.61 -11.66
CA VAL A 64 14.07 15.03 -12.87
C VAL A 64 13.90 16.54 -13.10
N PRO A 65 14.94 17.25 -13.57
CA PRO A 65 14.86 18.69 -13.82
C PRO A 65 13.80 19.09 -14.87
N PRO A 66 13.26 20.31 -14.80
CA PRO A 66 12.35 20.82 -15.83
C PRO A 66 13.07 20.92 -17.19
N GLY A 67 12.45 20.37 -18.24
CA GLY A 67 13.03 20.28 -19.58
C GLY A 67 13.77 18.98 -19.89
N PHE A 68 13.87 18.06 -18.91
CA PHE A 68 14.39 16.73 -19.15
C PHE A 68 13.38 15.90 -19.96
N SER A 69 13.80 15.33 -21.09
CA SER A 69 12.90 14.58 -21.97
C SER A 69 12.40 13.29 -21.31
N GLN A 70 11.12 12.97 -21.45
CA GLN A 70 10.47 11.76 -20.93
C GLN A 70 11.27 10.47 -21.21
N ARG A 71 11.77 10.29 -22.44
CA ARG A 71 12.57 9.11 -22.81
C ARG A 71 13.87 8.96 -22.01
N LYS A 72 14.52 10.07 -21.66
CA LYS A 72 15.74 10.06 -20.84
C LYS A 72 15.42 9.73 -19.39
N SER A 73 14.31 10.24 -18.85
CA SER A 73 13.83 9.88 -17.51
C SER A 73 13.53 8.38 -17.41
N GLU A 74 12.83 7.83 -18.40
CA GLU A 74 12.53 6.40 -18.46
C GLU A 74 13.81 5.55 -18.56
N SER A 75 14.77 5.98 -19.39
CA SER A 75 16.07 5.30 -19.51
C SER A 75 16.87 5.33 -18.20
N LEU A 76 16.82 6.43 -17.45
CA LEU A 76 17.46 6.56 -16.14
C LEU A 76 16.86 5.58 -15.13
N VAL A 77 15.53 5.53 -15.04
CA VAL A 77 14.81 4.60 -14.16
C VAL A 77 15.07 3.14 -14.56
N ASP A 78 15.15 2.85 -15.86
CA ASP A 78 15.51 1.52 -16.37
C ASP A 78 16.90 1.07 -15.93
N LEU A 79 17.88 1.97 -16.03
CA LEU A 79 19.25 1.69 -15.60
C LEU A 79 19.35 1.53 -14.08
N LEU A 80 18.67 2.38 -13.31
CA LEU A 80 18.59 2.26 -11.85
C LEU A 80 18.00 0.91 -11.44
N ALA A 81 16.86 0.54 -12.01
CA ALA A 81 16.21 -0.73 -11.68
C ALA A 81 17.07 -1.93 -12.08
N LYS A 82 17.75 -1.87 -13.22
CA LYS A 82 18.69 -2.91 -13.66
C LYS A 82 19.83 -3.09 -12.67
N ASN A 83 20.43 -2.00 -12.20
CA ASN A 83 21.53 -2.05 -11.23
C ASN A 83 21.06 -2.55 -9.86
N LEU A 84 19.89 -2.12 -9.40
CA LEU A 84 19.32 -2.60 -8.12
C LEU A 84 19.04 -4.11 -8.15
N ARG A 85 18.58 -4.64 -9.28
CA ARG A 85 18.37 -6.10 -9.46
C ARG A 85 19.64 -6.94 -9.41
N GLN A 86 20.81 -6.34 -9.62
CA GLN A 86 22.09 -7.04 -9.55
C GLN A 86 22.63 -7.15 -8.12
N SER A 87 22.03 -6.42 -7.17
CA SER A 87 22.42 -6.49 -5.76
C SER A 87 21.86 -7.76 -5.11
N GLU A 88 22.72 -8.53 -4.46
CA GLU A 88 22.31 -9.70 -3.66
C GLU A 88 21.42 -9.32 -2.46
N LEU A 89 21.40 -8.04 -2.08
CA LEU A 89 20.56 -7.52 -0.98
C LEU A 89 19.11 -7.23 -1.41
N ILE A 90 18.81 -7.25 -2.72
CA ILE A 90 17.52 -6.86 -3.26
C ILE A 90 16.85 -8.05 -3.95
N ASN A 91 15.84 -8.62 -3.29
CA ASN A 91 15.11 -9.79 -3.80
C ASN A 91 14.25 -9.43 -5.04
N LYS A 92 13.60 -8.26 -5.04
CA LYS A 92 12.69 -7.85 -6.11
C LYS A 92 12.73 -6.34 -6.32
N VAL A 93 12.70 -5.93 -7.60
CA VAL A 93 12.55 -4.53 -8.01
C VAL A 93 11.32 -4.39 -8.90
N ASP A 94 10.30 -3.76 -8.35
CA ASP A 94 9.09 -3.37 -9.05
C ASP A 94 9.23 -1.93 -9.57
N TYR A 95 9.28 -1.79 -10.89
CA TYR A 95 9.35 -0.52 -11.59
C TYR A 95 8.59 -0.64 -12.91
N LYS A 96 8.13 0.49 -13.47
CA LYS A 96 7.13 0.47 -14.55
C LYS A 96 5.95 -0.40 -14.16
N VAL A 97 5.36 -0.12 -13.00
CA VAL A 97 3.99 -0.56 -12.75
C VAL A 97 3.18 0.11 -13.84
N LYS A 98 2.95 -0.61 -14.96
CA LYS A 98 1.93 -0.23 -15.93
C LYS A 98 0.76 0.06 -15.03
N GLU A 99 0.26 1.29 -15.04
CA GLU A 99 -1.02 1.60 -14.43
C GLU A 99 -1.92 0.46 -14.86
N SER A 100 -2.19 -0.48 -13.96
CA SER A 100 -2.97 -1.65 -14.28
C SER A 100 -4.30 -1.03 -14.56
N LYS A 101 -4.61 -0.86 -15.86
CA LYS A 101 -5.76 -0.07 -16.28
C LYS A 101 -6.90 -0.60 -15.44
N PRO A 102 -7.58 0.22 -14.62
CA PRO A 102 -8.63 -0.29 -13.75
C PRO A 102 -9.65 -1.10 -14.57
N ALA A 103 -9.82 -0.76 -15.84
CA ALA A 103 -10.54 -1.54 -16.85
C ALA A 103 -10.06 -3.00 -17.00
N SER A 104 -8.75 -3.28 -17.06
CA SER A 104 -8.20 -4.64 -17.22
C SER A 104 -8.39 -5.51 -15.98
N LEU A 105 -8.32 -4.93 -14.78
CA LEU A 105 -8.67 -5.66 -13.54
C LEU A 105 -10.17 -5.96 -13.49
N VAL A 106 -11.02 -5.01 -13.86
CA VAL A 106 -12.47 -5.23 -13.93
C VAL A 106 -12.82 -6.29 -14.98
N GLN A 107 -12.16 -6.31 -16.15
CA GLN A 107 -12.33 -7.35 -17.16
C GLN A 107 -11.98 -8.74 -16.61
N LEU A 108 -10.85 -8.87 -15.91
CA LEU A 108 -10.47 -10.12 -15.26
C LEU A 108 -11.52 -10.55 -14.23
N LEU A 109 -12.03 -9.62 -13.41
CA LEU A 109 -13.06 -9.93 -12.41
C LEU A 109 -14.41 -10.33 -13.03
N ILE A 110 -14.78 -9.76 -14.19
CA ILE A 110 -15.99 -10.16 -14.93
C ILE A 110 -15.85 -11.59 -15.49
N GLU A 111 -14.66 -12.01 -15.90
CA GLU A 111 -14.43 -13.39 -16.36
C GLU A 111 -14.69 -14.41 -15.24
N TYR A 112 -14.29 -14.06 -14.01
CA TYR A 112 -14.48 -14.92 -12.82
C TYR A 112 -15.70 -14.54 -11.98
N LEU A 113 -16.63 -13.73 -12.52
CA LEU A 113 -17.78 -13.21 -11.78
C LEU A 113 -18.56 -14.29 -11.01
N PRO A 114 -18.91 -15.46 -11.60
CA PRO A 114 -19.70 -16.47 -10.89
C PRO A 114 -19.02 -17.04 -9.64
N LEU A 115 -17.68 -17.02 -9.57
CA LEU A 115 -16.92 -17.50 -8.43
C LEU A 115 -16.82 -16.47 -7.30
N ILE A 116 -16.94 -15.19 -7.64
CA ILE A 116 -16.74 -14.07 -6.71
C ILE A 116 -18.08 -13.58 -6.14
N LEU A 117 -19.18 -13.76 -6.86
CA LEU A 117 -20.49 -13.30 -6.45
C LEU A 117 -21.06 -14.08 -5.26
N LYS A 118 -21.70 -13.35 -4.34
CA LYS A 118 -22.53 -13.94 -3.28
C LYS A 118 -23.78 -14.58 -3.90
N LYS A 119 -24.34 -15.61 -3.25
CA LYS A 119 -25.56 -16.31 -3.73
C LYS A 119 -26.69 -15.38 -4.18
N ARG A 120 -26.94 -14.29 -3.44
CA ARG A 120 -27.97 -13.28 -3.78
C ARG A 120 -27.68 -12.52 -5.07
N ASP A 121 -26.41 -12.31 -5.40
CA ASP A 121 -26.00 -11.59 -6.61
C ASP A 121 -25.91 -12.53 -7.83
N VAL A 122 -25.84 -13.86 -7.61
CA VAL A 122 -25.98 -14.86 -8.68
C VAL A 122 -27.39 -14.86 -9.26
N GLU A 123 -28.43 -14.73 -8.43
CA GLU A 123 -29.81 -14.60 -8.92
C GLU A 123 -30.00 -13.32 -9.74
N ARG A 124 -29.34 -12.22 -9.33
CA ARG A 124 -29.32 -10.95 -10.07
C ARG A 124 -28.53 -11.04 -11.37
N LEU A 125 -27.48 -11.85 -11.40
CA LEU A 125 -26.76 -12.15 -12.64
C LEU A 125 -27.67 -12.91 -13.61
N ALA A 126 -28.38 -13.93 -13.13
CA ALA A 126 -29.32 -14.69 -13.95
C ALA A 126 -30.44 -13.81 -14.52
N SER A 127 -30.98 -12.87 -13.73
CA SER A 127 -31.98 -11.91 -14.22
C SER A 127 -31.42 -10.92 -15.23
N LYS A 128 -30.18 -10.42 -15.03
CA LYS A 128 -29.47 -9.56 -16.00
C LYS A 128 -29.16 -10.26 -17.32
N LEU A 129 -28.91 -11.56 -17.29
CA LEU A 129 -28.69 -12.39 -18.48
C LEU A 129 -29.99 -12.88 -19.12
N SER A 130 -31.15 -12.49 -18.59
CA SER A 130 -32.43 -12.81 -19.23
C SER A 130 -32.60 -12.05 -20.54
N ASP A 131 -33.28 -12.70 -21.48
CA ASP A 131 -33.62 -12.17 -22.79
C ASP A 131 -34.24 -10.77 -22.77
N ALA A 132 -35.18 -10.55 -21.84
CA ALA A 132 -35.86 -9.26 -21.70
C ALA A 132 -34.89 -8.16 -21.26
N GLU A 133 -34.00 -8.47 -20.32
CA GLU A 133 -33.09 -7.52 -19.70
C GLU A 133 -31.90 -7.20 -20.61
N ILE A 134 -31.37 -8.19 -21.35
CA ILE A 134 -30.38 -7.96 -22.40
C ILE A 134 -30.95 -6.99 -23.45
N ARG A 135 -32.17 -7.24 -23.94
CA ARG A 135 -32.81 -6.35 -24.91
C ARG A 135 -33.04 -4.94 -24.34
N ARG A 136 -33.41 -4.83 -23.06
CA ARG A 136 -33.55 -3.54 -22.36
C ARG A 136 -32.23 -2.80 -22.31
N GLN A 137 -31.16 -3.48 -21.89
CA GLN A 137 -29.82 -2.89 -21.74
C GLN A 137 -29.23 -2.46 -23.09
N ILE A 138 -29.40 -3.24 -24.16
CA ILE A 138 -28.91 -2.87 -25.50
C ILE A 138 -29.63 -1.61 -26.02
N ARG A 139 -30.95 -1.49 -25.81
CA ARG A 139 -31.70 -0.27 -26.17
C ARG A 139 -31.19 0.95 -25.41
N GLU A 140 -30.88 0.78 -24.13
CA GLU A 140 -30.34 1.85 -23.30
C GLU A 140 -28.93 2.25 -23.73
N ASN A 141 -28.05 1.28 -24.01
CA ASN A 141 -26.71 1.54 -24.55
C ASN A 141 -26.80 2.32 -25.87
N LYS A 142 -27.72 1.94 -26.76
CA LYS A 142 -27.97 2.66 -28.03
C LYS A 142 -28.38 4.11 -27.77
N ARG A 143 -29.30 4.34 -26.83
CA ARG A 143 -29.76 5.69 -26.44
C ARG A 143 -28.60 6.53 -25.89
N LEU A 144 -27.76 5.96 -25.04
CA LEU A 144 -26.61 6.63 -24.45
C LEU A 144 -25.52 6.97 -25.49
N LEU A 145 -25.26 6.08 -26.44
CA LEU A 145 -24.30 6.31 -27.53
C LEU A 145 -24.77 7.38 -28.52
N MET A 146 -26.09 7.59 -28.65
CA MET A 146 -26.67 8.64 -29.49
C MET A 146 -26.76 10.01 -28.80
N ALA A 147 -26.47 10.10 -27.50
CA ALA A 147 -26.53 11.35 -26.75
C ALA A 147 -25.32 12.26 -27.04
N PRO A 148 -25.43 13.60 -26.84
CA PRO A 148 -24.35 14.57 -27.11
C PRO A 148 -23.00 14.29 -26.40
N PHE A 149 -23.00 13.48 -25.33
CA PHE A 149 -21.81 13.07 -24.58
C PHE A 149 -21.52 11.56 -24.68
N GLY A 150 -22.11 10.85 -25.65
CA GLY A 150 -22.03 9.39 -25.81
C GLY A 150 -20.62 8.85 -26.08
N MET A 151 -19.69 9.69 -26.55
CA MET A 151 -18.30 9.31 -26.80
C MET A 151 -17.56 8.93 -25.51
N ALA A 152 -17.88 9.59 -24.38
CA ALA A 152 -17.24 9.32 -23.09
C ALA A 152 -17.64 7.95 -22.51
N ILE A 153 -18.88 7.51 -22.75
CA ILE A 153 -19.39 6.23 -22.25
C ILE A 153 -19.13 5.06 -23.21
N LYS A 154 -18.64 5.33 -24.43
CA LYS A 154 -18.38 4.31 -25.46
C LYS A 154 -17.42 3.24 -24.98
N GLU A 155 -16.30 3.62 -24.39
CA GLU A 155 -15.28 2.68 -23.90
C GLU A 155 -15.81 1.80 -22.76
N VAL A 156 -16.67 2.39 -21.94
CA VAL A 156 -17.34 1.74 -20.83
C VAL A 156 -18.35 0.69 -21.33
N ILE A 157 -19.18 1.03 -22.32
CA ILE A 157 -20.13 0.09 -22.94
C ILE A 157 -19.41 -0.99 -23.72
N TYR A 158 -18.29 -0.67 -24.38
CA TYR A 158 -17.47 -1.64 -25.11
C TYR A 158 -16.88 -2.69 -24.17
N THR A 159 -16.42 -2.28 -22.99
CA THR A 159 -15.84 -3.17 -21.99
C THR A 159 -16.90 -3.98 -21.24
N ASP A 160 -18.07 -3.41 -20.97
CA ASP A 160 -19.14 -4.05 -20.21
C ASP A 160 -20.53 -3.68 -20.79
N PRO A 161 -20.99 -4.39 -21.85
CA PRO A 161 -22.25 -4.07 -22.52
C PRO A 161 -23.47 -4.38 -21.66
N LEU A 162 -23.34 -5.25 -20.65
CA LEU A 162 -24.45 -5.67 -19.80
C LEU A 162 -24.45 -4.99 -18.41
N GLY A 163 -23.45 -4.17 -18.10
CA GLY A 163 -23.31 -3.54 -16.79
C GLY A 163 -23.15 -4.57 -15.68
N LEU A 164 -22.36 -5.62 -15.90
CA LEU A 164 -22.11 -6.69 -14.94
C LEU A 164 -21.22 -6.23 -13.78
N ARG A 165 -20.36 -5.24 -14.01
CA ARG A 165 -19.50 -4.67 -12.95
C ARG A 165 -20.28 -4.10 -11.77
N ASP A 166 -21.54 -3.71 -11.95
CA ASP A 166 -22.39 -3.22 -10.86
C ASP A 166 -22.59 -4.30 -9.78
N LEU A 167 -22.56 -5.58 -10.17
CA LEU A 167 -22.67 -6.72 -9.26
C LEU A 167 -21.39 -6.92 -8.42
N LEU A 168 -20.25 -6.40 -8.86
CA LEU A 168 -18.99 -6.47 -8.11
C LEU A 168 -19.01 -5.57 -6.87
N SER A 169 -19.76 -4.47 -6.91
CA SER A 169 -19.81 -3.48 -5.81
C SER A 169 -20.35 -4.04 -4.49
N SER A 170 -21.26 -5.02 -4.54
CA SER A 170 -21.83 -5.71 -3.37
C SER A 170 -20.99 -6.89 -2.88
N SER A 171 -20.13 -7.41 -3.76
CA SER A 171 -19.34 -8.62 -3.52
C SER A 171 -17.90 -8.31 -3.11
N LEU A 172 -17.30 -7.24 -3.64
CA LEU A 172 -15.99 -6.78 -3.23
C LEU A 172 -16.10 -6.05 -1.87
N PRO A 173 -15.22 -6.35 -0.90
CA PRO A 173 -15.09 -5.48 0.26
C PRO A 173 -14.73 -4.09 -0.24
N ALA A 174 -15.40 -3.06 0.28
CA ALA A 174 -14.96 -1.69 0.05
C ALA A 174 -13.44 -1.63 0.35
N PRO A 175 -12.65 -0.92 -0.47
CA PRO A 175 -11.29 -0.55 -0.05
C PRO A 175 -11.40 -0.01 1.38
N PRO A 176 -10.40 -0.19 2.26
CA PRO A 176 -10.40 0.42 3.58
C PRO A 176 -10.39 1.94 3.43
N ALA A 177 -11.55 2.51 3.11
CA ALA A 177 -11.82 3.91 2.97
C ALA A 177 -11.92 4.40 4.40
N LYS A 178 -10.78 4.90 4.93
CA LYS A 178 -10.68 5.57 6.23
C LYS A 178 -11.73 5.06 7.21
N GLN A 179 -11.75 3.75 7.48
CA GLN A 179 -12.53 3.28 8.61
C GLN A 179 -11.94 4.05 9.79
N PRO A 180 -12.73 4.86 10.52
CA PRO A 180 -12.22 5.48 11.73
C PRO A 180 -11.75 4.30 12.57
N ILE A 181 -10.43 4.19 12.72
CA ILE A 181 -9.79 3.18 13.54
C ILE A 181 -10.58 3.20 14.83
N ARG A 182 -11.30 2.11 15.14
CA ARG A 182 -12.00 1.95 16.41
C ARG A 182 -10.93 1.48 17.38
N PRO A 183 -10.36 2.34 18.24
CA PRO A 183 -9.33 1.90 19.15
C PRO A 183 -9.98 1.00 20.18
N TYR A 184 -9.56 -0.25 20.17
CA TYR A 184 -9.68 -1.10 21.34
C TYR A 184 -8.60 -0.60 22.33
N ARG A 185 -9.02 -0.09 23.50
CA ARG A 185 -8.17 0.38 24.63
C ARG A 185 -7.63 1.83 24.60
N GLY A 186 -8.50 2.80 24.30
CA GLY A 186 -8.58 3.98 25.19
C GLY A 186 -7.62 5.15 25.04
N PHE A 187 -6.91 5.35 23.92
CA PHE A 187 -6.21 6.62 23.67
C PHE A 187 -6.63 7.24 22.33
N TYR A 188 -7.23 8.43 22.41
CA TYR A 188 -7.62 9.25 21.26
C TYR A 188 -6.94 10.62 21.34
N ARG A 189 -6.29 11.05 20.26
CA ARG A 189 -5.76 12.41 20.09
C ARG A 189 -6.72 13.21 19.22
N THR A 190 -7.24 14.31 19.76
CA THR A 190 -8.16 15.23 19.07
C THR A 190 -7.38 16.23 18.20
N LYS A 191 -7.95 16.57 17.03
CA LYS A 191 -7.49 17.68 16.17
C LYS A 191 -7.88 19.00 16.85
N LYS A 192 -6.91 19.89 17.11
CA LYS A 192 -7.22 21.29 17.38
C LYS A 192 -7.51 21.99 16.06
N LYS A 193 -8.69 22.61 16.00
CA LYS A 193 -9.25 23.39 14.88
C LYS A 193 -8.49 24.72 14.77
N ASP A 194 -8.26 25.17 13.54
CA ASP A 194 -7.61 26.43 13.19
C ASP A 194 -8.15 27.61 13.99
N THR A 195 -7.22 28.44 14.48
CA THR A 195 -7.48 29.82 14.89
C THR A 195 -7.53 30.69 13.65
N SER A 196 -8.68 31.27 13.38
CA SER A 196 -8.84 32.57 12.73
C SER A 196 -9.81 33.38 13.56
#